data_AF-A0ABD1AMR6-F1
#
_entry.id   AF-A0ABD1AMR6-F1
#
_cell.length_a   1.000
_cell.length_b   1.000
_cell.length_c   1.000
_cell.angle_alpha   90.00
_cell.angle_beta   90.00
_cell.angle_gamma   90.00
#
_symmetry.space_group_name_H-M   'P 1'
#
loop_
_entity.id
_entity.type
_entity.pdbx_description
1 polymer ?
#
loop_
_entity_poly.entity_id
_entity_poly.type
_entity_poly.pdbx_seq_one_letter_code
_entity_poly.pdbx_strand_id
1 'polypeptide(L)'
;MEDVEAAYEWVEKKLVFEPQVMGWQTAFKDGLLEAGESPHNGFTYDHIYGTKIGGTIFDRAGHRHTAANLLEYANPDRIVV
;
A
#
# COMPACT_ATOMS: atom_id res chain seq x y z
N MET A 1 -2.26 11.55 17.48
CA MET A 1 -2.49 11.59 16.01
C MET A 1 -1.16 11.40 15.31
N GLU A 2 -0.13 12.18 15.67
CA GLU A 2 1.25 12.01 15.20
C GLU A 2 1.78 10.57 15.34
N ASP A 3 1.59 9.92 16.50
CA ASP A 3 2.06 8.53 16.70
C ASP A 3 1.42 7.51 15.74
N VAL A 4 0.18 7.77 15.30
CA VAL A 4 -0.53 6.87 14.38
C VAL A 4 0.04 7.01 12.97
N GLU A 5 0.23 8.25 12.52
CA GLU A 5 0.83 8.55 11.22
C GLU A 5 2.27 8.02 11.15
N ALA A 6 3.07 8.25 12.20
CA ALA A 6 4.43 7.71 12.29
C ALA A 6 4.47 6.17 12.25
N ALA A 7 3.49 5.50 12.87
CA ALA A 7 3.40 4.04 12.80
C ALA A 7 3.05 3.55 11.38
N TYR A 8 2.16 4.24 10.67
CA TYR A 8 1.85 3.92 9.27
C TYR A 8 3.08 4.11 8.38
N GLU A 9 3.72 5.27 8.45
CA GLU A 9 4.94 5.57 7.67
C GLU A 9 6.04 4.53 7.92
N TRP A 10 6.20 4.09 9.17
CA TRP A 10 7.18 3.08 9.53
C TRP A 10 6.89 1.72 8.89
N VAL A 11 5.62 1.28 8.87
CA VAL A 11 5.20 0.05 8.20
C VAL A 11 5.33 0.17 6.69
N GLU A 12 4.84 1.27 6.12
CA GLU A 12 4.82 1.53 4.68
C GLU A 12 6.22 1.49 4.09
N LYS A 13 7.20 2.12 4.77
CA LYS A 13 8.60 2.13 4.35
C LYS A 13 9.21 0.74 4.15
N LYS A 14 8.74 -0.27 4.88
CA LYS A 14 9.29 -1.64 4.81
C LYS A 14 8.46 -2.57 3.93
N LEU A 15 7.14 -2.45 3.96
CA LEU A 15 6.24 -3.48 3.43
C LEU A 15 5.42 -3.04 2.22
N VAL A 16 5.22 -1.74 2.00
CA VAL A 16 4.22 -1.23 1.06
C VAL A 16 4.88 -0.54 -0.12
N PHE A 17 4.38 -0.82 -1.31
CA PHE A 17 4.91 -0.33 -2.58
C PHE A 17 3.79 0.25 -3.43
N GLU A 18 4.15 1.20 -4.31
CA GLU A 18 3.28 1.62 -5.41
C GLU A 18 3.18 0.48 -6.45
N PRO A 19 1.96 0.00 -6.77
CA PRO A 19 1.80 -1.11 -7.69
C PRO A 19 2.07 -0.70 -9.14
N GLN A 20 2.49 -1.67 -9.97
CA GLN A 20 2.46 -1.52 -11.42
C GLN A 20 1.03 -1.78 -11.92
N VAL A 21 0.30 -0.70 -12.26
CA VAL A 21 -1.09 -0.79 -12.72
C VAL A 21 -1.13 -1.16 -14.21
N MET A 22 -1.69 -2.34 -14.51
CA MET A 22 -1.75 -2.88 -15.87
C MET A 22 -3.05 -3.67 -16.11
N GLY A 23 -3.41 -3.84 -17.39
CA GLY A 23 -4.48 -4.74 -17.83
C GLY A 23 -5.80 -4.48 -17.11
N TRP A 24 -6.25 -5.46 -16.33
CA TRP A 24 -7.54 -5.41 -15.63
C TRP A 24 -7.66 -4.25 -14.65
N GLN A 25 -6.59 -3.90 -13.93
CA GLN A 25 -6.67 -2.80 -12.96
C GLN A 25 -6.87 -1.44 -13.63
N THR A 26 -6.25 -1.23 -14.80
CA THR A 26 -6.48 -0.03 -15.61
C THR A 26 -7.93 0.04 -16.09
N ALA A 27 -8.43 -1.06 -16.67
CA ALA A 27 -9.81 -1.14 -17.14
C ALA A 27 -10.83 -0.92 -16.01
N PHE A 28 -10.56 -1.48 -14.82
CA PHE A 28 -11.41 -1.29 -13.65
C PHE A 28 -11.40 0.16 -13.17
N LYS A 29 -10.22 0.78 -13.06
CA LYS A 29 -10.08 2.20 -12.69
C LYS A 29 -10.81 3.11 -13.68
N ASP A 30 -10.69 2.86 -14.99
CA ASP A 30 -11.41 3.64 -16.01
C ASP A 30 -12.92 3.42 -15.93
N GLY A 31 -13.38 2.18 -15.69
CA GLY A 31 -14.80 1.87 -15.51
C GLY A 31 -15.43 2.50 -14.26
N LEU A 32 -14.69 2.58 -13.14
CA LEU A 32 -15.15 3.31 -11.95
C LEU A 32 -15.38 4.80 -12.26
N LEU A 33 -14.45 5.42 -12.99
CA LEU A 33 -14.60 6.82 -13.41
C LEU A 33 -15.78 7.02 -14.36
N GLU A 34 -16.00 6.10 -15.30
CA GLU A 34 -17.17 6.11 -16.20
C GLU A 34 -18.49 5.95 -15.44
N ALA A 35 -18.51 5.17 -14.37
CA ALA A 35 -19.66 5.00 -13.49
C ALA A 35 -19.91 6.20 -12.55
N GLY A 36 -19.04 7.21 -12.55
CA GLY A 36 -19.20 8.44 -11.76
C GLY A 36 -18.43 8.47 -10.44
N GLU A 37 -17.60 7.47 -10.13
CA GLU A 37 -16.74 7.40 -8.94
C GLU A 37 -15.52 8.35 -9.07
N SER A 38 -15.81 9.63 -9.26
CA SER A 38 -14.85 10.72 -9.43
C SER A 38 -14.62 11.47 -8.12
N PRO A 39 -13.48 12.17 -7.93
CA PRO A 39 -12.38 12.36 -8.87
C PRO A 39 -11.41 11.16 -8.94
N HIS A 40 -10.52 11.17 -9.93
CA HIS A 40 -9.33 10.32 -9.92
C HIS A 40 -8.27 10.94 -8.99
N ASN A 41 -8.03 10.31 -7.85
CA ASN A 41 -7.11 10.79 -6.82
C ASN A 41 -5.65 10.37 -7.06
N GLY A 42 -5.36 9.65 -8.15
CA GLY A 42 -4.03 9.10 -8.42
C GLY A 42 -3.63 8.02 -7.41
N PHE A 43 -2.34 7.95 -7.09
CA PHE A 43 -1.81 7.06 -6.06
C PHE A 43 -1.87 7.72 -4.68
N THR A 44 -2.47 7.05 -3.70
CA THR A 44 -2.46 7.49 -2.30
C THR A 44 -2.74 6.34 -1.33
N TYR A 45 -2.11 6.39 -0.16
CA TYR A 45 -2.42 5.49 0.96
C TYR A 45 -3.74 5.87 1.65
N ASP A 46 -4.14 7.14 1.59
CA ASP A 46 -5.28 7.67 2.34
C ASP A 46 -6.62 7.11 1.88
N HIS A 47 -7.49 6.78 2.82
CA HIS A 47 -8.87 6.43 2.51
C HIS A 47 -9.71 7.70 2.24
N ILE A 48 -9.85 8.05 0.97
CA ILE A 48 -10.59 9.23 0.51
C ILE A 48 -11.61 8.84 -0.57
N TYR A 49 -12.67 9.65 -0.70
CA TYR A 49 -13.72 9.46 -1.70
C TYR A 49 -13.18 9.63 -3.13
N GLY A 50 -13.71 8.84 -4.08
CA GLY A 50 -13.31 8.82 -5.48
C GLY A 50 -12.46 7.60 -5.85
N THR A 51 -11.99 7.56 -7.10
CA THR A 51 -11.16 6.45 -7.61
C THR A 51 -9.69 6.69 -7.30
N LYS A 52 -9.01 5.71 -6.70
CA LYS A 52 -7.58 5.78 -6.38
C LYS A 52 -6.83 4.49 -6.67
N ILE A 53 -5.52 4.59 -6.78
CA ILE A 53 -4.58 3.48 -6.70
C ILE A 53 -4.00 3.45 -5.28
N GLY A 54 -4.17 2.35 -4.57
CA GLY A 54 -3.60 2.15 -3.23
C GLY A 54 -2.26 1.44 -3.26
N GLY A 55 -1.62 1.33 -2.09
CA GLY A 55 -0.41 0.54 -1.90
C GLY A 55 -0.64 -0.97 -2.02
N THR A 56 0.42 -1.70 -2.33
CA THR A 56 0.46 -3.17 -2.35
C THR A 56 1.61 -3.68 -1.49
N ILE A 57 1.48 -4.88 -0.95
CA ILE A 57 2.59 -5.56 -0.25
C ILE A 57 3.44 -6.44 -1.18
N PHE A 58 3.17 -6.40 -2.48
CA PHE A 58 3.98 -7.05 -3.50
C PHE A 58 4.93 -6.02 -4.10
N ASP A 59 6.23 -6.31 -4.10
CA ASP A 59 7.22 -5.44 -4.72
C ASP A 59 7.17 -5.53 -6.26
N ARG A 60 8.02 -4.74 -6.93
CA ARG A 60 8.10 -4.71 -8.41
C ARG A 60 8.54 -6.02 -9.05
N ALA A 61 9.20 -6.92 -8.28
CA ALA A 61 9.57 -8.25 -8.74
C ALA A 61 8.47 -9.29 -8.47
N GLY A 62 7.36 -8.88 -7.83
CA GLY A 62 6.26 -9.76 -7.47
C GLY A 62 6.48 -10.53 -6.17
N HIS A 63 7.49 -10.19 -5.38
CA HIS A 63 7.67 -10.82 -4.06
C HIS A 63 6.76 -10.18 -3.03
N ARG A 64 6.12 -11.03 -2.22
CA ARG A 64 5.26 -10.59 -1.13
C ARG A 64 6.08 -10.25 0.10
N HIS A 65 5.93 -9.04 0.62
CA HIS A 65 6.43 -8.59 1.92
C HIS A 65 5.29 -8.73 2.95
N THR A 66 5.60 -9.21 4.14
CA THR A 66 4.62 -9.55 5.19
C THR A 66 5.03 -8.98 6.53
N ALA A 67 4.15 -9.08 7.54
CA ALA A 67 4.47 -8.65 8.90
C ALA A 67 5.76 -9.32 9.45
N ALA A 68 6.09 -10.53 9.02
CA ALA A 68 7.33 -11.19 9.42
C ALA A 68 8.60 -10.44 8.98
N ASN A 69 8.55 -9.66 7.88
CA ASN A 69 9.68 -8.83 7.45
C ASN A 69 9.98 -7.67 8.42
N LEU A 70 9.04 -7.31 9.30
CA LEU A 70 9.28 -6.32 10.36
C LEU A 70 10.17 -6.87 11.47
N LEU A 71 10.30 -8.19 11.61
CA LEU A 71 11.21 -8.82 12.58
C LEU A 71 12.68 -8.47 12.31
N GLU A 72 13.02 -8.04 11.09
CA GLU A 72 14.36 -7.52 10.78
C GLU A 72 14.73 -6.29 11.64
N TYR A 73 13.74 -5.55 12.12
CA TYR A 73 13.96 -4.40 13.01
C TYR A 73 13.91 -4.77 14.50
N ALA A 74 13.61 -6.03 14.84
CA ALA A 74 13.60 -6.47 16.22
C ALA A 74 15.03 -6.60 16.78
N ASN A 75 15.17 -6.44 18.10
CA ASN A 75 16.42 -6.80 18.76
C ASN A 75 16.49 -8.34 18.87
N PRO A 76 17.46 -9.01 18.20
CA PRO A 76 17.52 -10.47 18.15
C PRO A 76 17.79 -11.11 19.51
N ASP A 77 18.45 -10.39 20.44
CA ASP A 77 18.73 -10.90 21.79
C ASP A 77 17.50 -10.82 22.71
N ARG A 78 16.41 -10.20 22.26
CA ARG A 78 15.23 -9.88 23.08
C ARG A 78 13.91 -10.35 22.46
N ILE A 79 13.95 -11.13 21.39
CA ILE A 79 12.76 -11.64 20.71
C ILE A 79 12.84 -13.16 20.56
N VAL A 80 11.70 -13.83 20.72
CA VAL A 80 11.51 -15.25 20.43
C VAL A 80 10.35 -15.35 19.43
N VAL A 81 10.53 -16.15 18.38
CA VAL A 81 9.58 -16.32 17.26
C VAL A 81 8.99 -17.72 17.30
#